data_AF-A0A0K9YQN3-F1
#
_entry.id   AF-A0A0K9YQN3-F1
#
_cell.length_a   1.000
_cell.length_b   1.000
_cell.length_c   1.000
_cell.angle_alpha   90.00
_cell.angle_beta   90.00
_cell.angle_gamma   90.00
#
_symmetry.space_group_name_H-M   'P 1'
#
loop_
_entity.id
_entity.type
_entity.pdbx_description
1 polymer ?
#
loop_
_entity_poly.entity_id
_entity_poly.type
_entity_poly.pdbx_seq_one_letter_code
_entity_poly.pdbx_strand_id
1 'polypeptide(L)'
;MVISPYTGCMMNKQRIHIWFVSLVLLMYSLTLAIGVPASTASTNSLRDIGNSYAEQQIRSLYEAGVIAGDENGYFHPTSPVTRAEFVTMLGRALGIKPVSGTVVSYTDVPKSSWAYGYVQAAAALNIANGIGPSTFAPKRTISREEAAAFLVRALEQDASTTTSLGVKDANTVSSWARNSVSKAIQKNWLVGYQGYFRPQAALSRQETAVILQRILDDLNEKPVSSKPLVSLGWQYQSTTEEFIAQVKKSGVNTISPRWYFLQKDGTVSDLTDTSLVHWAHDNSKKVWALFGNKFDSAATHAALSDASKRKAVVQKLSGFIDKYQLDGINVDFEGFAPADRNNFTLFIQELATALHAKGAVLSVDIPPDSGTDWSEPYDFAKLAKYADYLVLMAYEEHWVGGIKSGSVASLPWIKQIISDLLREVPAQRLIVGLPLYTRDWYQSGKQLQSVDLSIPESYQLISQYKATTKWDDSLGQYRSTYQKQGVTHTIWLEESRSMGLKVQASLQWQIGGLAYWYVGSESTDMWTAIANSLTLKKARERL
;
A
#
# COMPACT_ATOMS: atom_id res chain seq x y z
N MET A 1 34.85 -47.26 -32.38
CA MET A 1 34.58 -46.00 -31.66
C MET A 1 34.21 -44.97 -32.72
N VAL A 2 33.09 -44.28 -32.54
CA VAL A 2 32.37 -43.37 -33.46
C VAL A 2 31.42 -44.05 -34.48
N ILE A 3 30.21 -43.46 -34.57
CA ILE A 3 29.21 -43.36 -35.65
C ILE A 3 27.81 -44.03 -35.42
N SER A 4 26.78 -43.16 -35.54
CA SER A 4 25.33 -43.36 -35.76
C SER A 4 24.42 -43.52 -34.53
N PRO A 5 23.26 -42.82 -34.52
CA PRO A 5 22.02 -43.56 -34.76
C PRO A 5 21.02 -42.87 -35.71
N TYR A 6 20.32 -43.72 -36.45
CA TYR A 6 19.11 -43.44 -37.23
C TYR A 6 17.90 -44.13 -36.58
N THR A 7 16.72 -43.60 -36.88
CA THR A 7 15.34 -44.10 -36.64
C THR A 7 14.83 -43.98 -35.20
N GLY A 8 13.66 -43.43 -34.89
CA GLY A 8 12.50 -43.03 -35.69
C GLY A 8 11.24 -43.67 -35.10
N CYS A 9 10.33 -42.89 -34.51
CA CYS A 9 8.91 -43.25 -34.43
C CYS A 9 8.07 -42.02 -34.04
N MET A 10 7.32 -41.51 -35.02
CA MET A 10 6.23 -40.55 -34.83
C MET A 10 4.99 -41.31 -34.35
N MET A 11 4.32 -40.83 -33.30
CA MET A 11 2.95 -41.24 -32.99
C MET A 11 1.95 -40.17 -33.39
N ASN A 12 1.00 -40.65 -34.18
CA ASN A 12 0.06 -39.95 -35.03
C ASN A 12 -1.23 -39.62 -34.25
N LYS A 13 -1.74 -38.39 -34.42
CA LYS A 13 -3.05 -37.96 -33.93
C LYS A 13 -4.13 -38.58 -34.82
N GLN A 14 -4.96 -39.47 -34.27
CA GLN A 14 -6.18 -39.90 -34.96
C GLN A 14 -7.36 -39.00 -34.59
N ARG A 15 -7.89 -38.35 -35.63
CA ARG A 15 -9.21 -37.71 -35.70
C ARG A 15 -10.27 -38.81 -35.87
N ILE A 16 -11.38 -38.71 -35.16
CA ILE A 16 -12.64 -39.33 -35.55
C ILE A 16 -13.68 -38.21 -35.65
N HIS A 17 -14.17 -37.99 -36.86
CA HIS A 17 -15.35 -37.20 -37.18
C HIS A 17 -16.41 -38.16 -37.71
N ILE A 18 -17.58 -38.19 -37.08
CA ILE A 18 -18.81 -38.72 -37.68
C ILE A 18 -19.87 -37.64 -37.47
N TRP A 19 -20.39 -37.14 -38.58
CA TRP A 19 -21.52 -36.22 -38.70
C TRP A 19 -22.74 -37.00 -39.21
N PHE A 20 -23.95 -36.64 -38.76
CA PHE A 20 -25.23 -36.46 -39.49
C PHE A 20 -26.34 -36.23 -38.40
N VAL A 21 -26.82 -34.99 -38.15
CA VAL A 21 -27.94 -34.26 -38.82
C VAL A 21 -29.29 -34.96 -38.50
N SER A 22 -30.26 -34.42 -37.74
CA SER A 22 -31.11 -33.22 -37.91
C SER A 22 -32.01 -33.02 -36.66
N LEU A 23 -32.10 -31.83 -36.06
CA LEU A 23 -33.16 -30.81 -36.26
C LEU A 23 -34.39 -30.98 -35.34
N VAL A 24 -34.37 -30.36 -34.14
CA VAL A 24 -35.55 -29.76 -33.49
C VAL A 24 -35.12 -28.45 -32.81
N LEU A 25 -35.86 -27.40 -33.16
CA LEU A 25 -35.76 -26.03 -32.70
C LEU A 25 -36.16 -25.84 -31.23
N LEU A 26 -35.49 -24.86 -30.60
CA LEU A 26 -36.07 -23.90 -29.65
C LEU A 26 -36.62 -24.44 -28.31
N MET A 27 -35.79 -24.46 -27.25
CA MET A 27 -36.23 -24.09 -25.90
C MET A 27 -35.05 -23.82 -24.96
N TYR A 28 -34.95 -22.55 -24.56
CA TYR A 28 -34.39 -22.02 -23.32
C TYR A 28 -33.17 -22.68 -22.67
N SER A 29 -32.09 -21.90 -22.71
CA SER A 29 -30.99 -21.85 -21.76
C SER A 29 -31.42 -22.06 -20.30
N LEU A 30 -30.93 -23.13 -19.68
CA LEU A 30 -30.75 -23.23 -18.23
C LEU A 30 -29.31 -23.65 -17.96
N THR A 31 -28.40 -22.68 -17.95
CA THR A 31 -27.12 -22.87 -17.28
C THR A 31 -27.39 -22.84 -15.78
N LEU A 32 -27.08 -23.96 -15.10
CA LEU A 32 -26.89 -23.98 -13.65
C LEU A 32 -25.71 -23.06 -13.31
N ALA A 33 -26.03 -21.78 -13.12
CA ALA A 33 -25.23 -20.92 -12.28
C ALA A 33 -25.31 -21.49 -10.87
N ILE A 34 -24.22 -22.11 -10.40
CA ILE A 34 -23.98 -22.25 -8.97
C ILE A 34 -23.71 -20.83 -8.48
N GLY A 35 -24.80 -20.11 -8.22
CA GLY A 35 -24.75 -18.80 -7.61
C GLY A 35 -24.06 -18.94 -6.27
N VAL A 36 -22.96 -18.20 -6.10
CA VAL A 36 -22.65 -17.63 -4.79
C VAL A 36 -23.97 -17.03 -4.30
N PRO A 37 -24.49 -17.38 -3.11
CA PRO A 37 -25.69 -16.72 -2.62
C PRO A 37 -25.35 -15.23 -2.56
N ALA A 38 -25.93 -14.45 -3.48
CA ALA A 38 -26.15 -13.06 -3.25
C ALA A 38 -26.82 -13.02 -1.88
N SER A 39 -26.16 -12.39 -0.91
CA SER A 39 -26.74 -12.11 0.40
C SER A 39 -28.14 -11.59 0.15
N THR A 40 -29.16 -12.42 0.38
CA THR A 40 -30.54 -11.99 0.36
C THR A 40 -30.58 -10.91 1.42
N ALA A 41 -30.66 -9.64 1.00
CA ALA A 41 -30.96 -8.54 1.89
C ALA A 41 -32.28 -8.92 2.57
N SER A 42 -32.16 -9.44 3.79
CA SER A 42 -33.31 -9.73 4.62
C SER A 42 -33.99 -8.40 4.85
N THR A 43 -35.20 -8.25 4.32
CA THR A 43 -36.10 -7.13 4.59
C THR A 43 -36.64 -7.15 6.02
N ASN A 44 -35.99 -7.87 6.95
CA ASN A 44 -36.31 -7.79 8.36
C ASN A 44 -35.88 -6.42 8.89
N SER A 45 -36.82 -5.47 8.87
CA SER A 45 -36.70 -4.22 9.62
C SER A 45 -36.35 -4.52 11.08
N LEU A 46 -35.42 -3.77 11.64
CA LEU A 46 -35.04 -3.86 13.05
C LEU A 46 -36.26 -3.65 13.96
N ARG A 47 -36.46 -4.54 14.94
CA ARG A 47 -37.72 -4.68 15.69
C ARG A 47 -37.93 -3.64 16.80
N ASP A 48 -36.86 -3.04 17.32
CA ASP A 48 -36.84 -2.29 18.58
C ASP A 48 -36.41 -0.82 18.43
N ILE A 49 -36.37 -0.31 17.20
CA ILE A 49 -35.83 1.03 16.93
C ILE A 49 -36.88 2.14 17.01
N GLY A 50 -38.18 1.81 17.04
CA GLY A 50 -39.28 2.80 16.95
C GLY A 50 -39.37 3.81 18.11
N ASN A 51 -38.74 3.51 19.25
CA ASN A 51 -38.66 4.44 20.39
C ASN A 51 -37.29 5.12 20.50
N SER A 52 -36.36 4.87 19.56
CA SER A 52 -35.05 5.50 19.55
C SER A 52 -35.13 6.87 18.92
N TYR A 53 -34.51 7.88 19.55
CA TYR A 53 -34.34 9.19 18.92
C TYR A 53 -33.45 9.13 17.65
N ALA A 54 -32.73 8.03 17.45
CA ALA A 54 -31.86 7.79 16.31
C ALA A 54 -32.48 6.85 15.27
N GLU A 55 -33.80 6.61 15.31
CA GLU A 55 -34.47 5.61 14.44
C GLU A 55 -34.08 5.78 12.97
N GLN A 56 -34.15 6.99 12.43
CA GLN A 56 -33.85 7.27 11.03
C GLN A 56 -32.39 6.96 10.69
N GLN A 57 -31.45 7.37 11.56
CA GLN A 57 -30.02 7.13 11.38
C GLN A 57 -29.72 5.63 11.46
N ILE A 58 -30.38 4.91 12.36
CA ILE A 58 -30.25 3.45 12.48
C ILE A 58 -30.76 2.76 11.20
N ARG A 59 -31.92 3.16 10.66
CA ARG A 59 -32.44 2.58 9.39
C ARG A 59 -31.47 2.81 8.23
N SER A 60 -31.04 4.06 8.04
CA SER A 60 -30.09 4.46 7.00
C SER A 60 -28.79 3.64 7.06
N LEU A 61 -28.16 3.55 8.25
CA LEU A 61 -26.92 2.81 8.43
C LEU A 61 -27.08 1.30 8.28
N TYR A 62 -28.26 0.75 8.63
CA TYR A 62 -28.57 -0.67 8.45
C TYR A 62 -28.71 -1.00 6.96
N GLU A 63 -29.42 -0.17 6.20
CA GLU A 63 -29.57 -0.30 4.73
C GLU A 63 -28.22 -0.15 4.01
N ALA A 64 -27.35 0.75 4.49
CA ALA A 64 -25.98 0.90 3.99
C ALA A 64 -25.03 -0.24 4.41
N GLY A 65 -25.48 -1.19 5.25
CA GLY A 65 -24.65 -2.30 5.74
C GLY A 65 -23.55 -1.88 6.73
N VAL A 66 -23.63 -0.67 7.30
CA VAL A 66 -22.65 -0.15 8.27
C VAL A 66 -22.88 -0.79 9.64
N ILE A 67 -24.14 -0.93 10.03
CA ILE A 67 -24.55 -1.55 11.29
C ILE A 67 -25.41 -2.80 11.03
N ALA A 68 -25.53 -3.65 12.03
CA ALA A 68 -26.36 -4.85 11.99
C ALA A 68 -27.12 -5.02 13.31
N GLY A 69 -28.29 -5.66 13.25
CA GLY A 69 -28.98 -6.19 14.42
C GLY A 69 -28.39 -7.53 14.87
N ASP A 70 -28.88 -8.05 15.98
CA ASP A 70 -28.61 -9.42 16.42
C ASP A 70 -29.34 -10.46 15.56
N GLU A 71 -29.12 -11.74 15.87
CA GLU A 71 -29.73 -12.89 15.17
C GLU A 71 -31.27 -12.87 15.22
N ASN A 72 -31.87 -12.15 16.17
CA ASN A 72 -33.31 -12.03 16.36
C ASN A 72 -33.88 -10.75 15.71
N GLY A 73 -33.04 -9.93 15.07
CA GLY A 73 -33.43 -8.67 14.42
C GLY A 73 -33.60 -7.49 15.38
N TYR A 74 -32.96 -7.51 16.55
CA TYR A 74 -32.94 -6.39 17.49
C TYR A 74 -31.63 -5.60 17.37
N PHE A 75 -31.72 -4.27 17.40
CA PHE A 75 -30.55 -3.39 17.38
C PHE A 75 -30.04 -3.05 18.77
N HIS A 76 -30.89 -3.09 19.80
CA HIS A 76 -30.61 -2.68 21.17
C HIS A 76 -30.11 -1.22 21.28
N PRO A 77 -30.91 -0.20 20.90
CA PRO A 77 -30.47 1.19 20.79
C PRO A 77 -29.71 1.74 22.00
N THR A 78 -30.13 1.40 23.22
CA THR A 78 -29.56 1.93 24.47
C THR A 78 -28.36 1.14 24.99
N SER A 79 -28.07 -0.04 24.43
CA SER A 79 -26.96 -0.88 24.89
C SER A 79 -25.60 -0.23 24.61
N PRO A 80 -24.61 -0.43 25.49
CA PRO A 80 -23.26 0.08 25.27
C PRO A 80 -22.58 -0.59 24.07
N VAL A 81 -21.69 0.13 23.42
CA VAL A 81 -20.87 -0.35 22.29
C VAL A 81 -19.48 -0.76 22.78
N THR A 82 -19.02 -1.93 22.38
CA THR A 82 -17.65 -2.39 22.62
C THR A 82 -16.67 -1.76 21.64
N ARG A 83 -15.37 -1.73 21.99
CA ARG A 83 -14.30 -1.25 21.11
C ARG A 83 -14.27 -1.95 19.75
N ALA A 84 -14.47 -3.27 19.74
CA ALA A 84 -14.50 -4.05 18.50
C ALA A 84 -15.69 -3.69 17.61
N GLU A 85 -16.87 -3.51 18.18
CA GLU A 85 -18.06 -3.06 17.45
C GLU A 85 -17.87 -1.65 16.88
N PHE A 86 -17.37 -0.71 17.69
CA PHE A 86 -17.16 0.66 17.24
C PHE A 86 -16.20 0.72 16.04
N VAL A 87 -15.05 0.06 16.12
CA VAL A 87 -14.06 0.04 15.03
C VAL A 87 -14.61 -0.65 13.77
N THR A 88 -15.43 -1.70 13.94
CA THR A 88 -16.05 -2.40 12.81
C THR A 88 -17.07 -1.50 12.11
N MET A 89 -17.95 -0.84 12.86
CA MET A 89 -18.94 0.09 12.28
C MET A 89 -18.27 1.30 11.63
N LEU A 90 -17.26 1.90 12.29
CA LEU A 90 -16.47 2.98 11.70
C LEU A 90 -15.76 2.54 10.43
N GLY A 91 -15.11 1.36 10.44
CA GLY A 91 -14.44 0.81 9.26
C GLY A 91 -15.39 0.66 8.09
N ARG A 92 -16.60 0.12 8.32
CA ARG A 92 -17.64 0.00 7.28
C ARG A 92 -18.11 1.36 6.76
N ALA A 93 -18.37 2.32 7.66
CA ALA A 93 -18.76 3.68 7.28
C ALA A 93 -17.72 4.35 6.36
N LEU A 94 -16.43 4.11 6.61
CA LEU A 94 -15.33 4.65 5.82
C LEU A 94 -14.99 3.82 4.56
N GLY A 95 -15.69 2.72 4.31
CA GLY A 95 -15.38 1.81 3.20
C GLY A 95 -14.09 0.99 3.38
N ILE A 96 -13.52 0.96 4.59
CA ILE A 96 -12.35 0.17 4.95
C ILE A 96 -12.72 -1.32 4.89
N LYS A 97 -11.84 -2.13 4.31
CA LYS A 97 -11.98 -3.58 4.19
C LYS A 97 -11.22 -4.30 5.29
N PRO A 98 -11.71 -5.46 5.77
CA PRO A 98 -11.01 -6.26 6.76
C PRO A 98 -9.66 -6.76 6.22
N VAL A 99 -8.62 -6.71 7.04
CA VAL A 99 -7.26 -7.19 6.71
C VAL A 99 -7.02 -8.55 7.36
N SER A 100 -6.82 -9.60 6.57
CA SER A 100 -6.59 -10.97 7.04
C SER A 100 -5.09 -11.29 7.17
N GLY A 101 -4.35 -10.48 7.93
CA GLY A 101 -2.91 -10.62 8.06
C GLY A 101 -2.43 -11.91 8.76
N THR A 102 -1.22 -12.37 8.44
CA THR A 102 -0.65 -13.54 9.11
C THR A 102 -0.19 -13.22 10.52
N VAL A 103 0.45 -12.05 10.69
CA VAL A 103 0.93 -11.54 11.99
C VAL A 103 -0.24 -10.90 12.74
N VAL A 104 -0.47 -11.34 13.98
CA VAL A 104 -1.59 -10.88 14.79
C VAL A 104 -1.23 -9.59 15.51
N SER A 105 -2.02 -8.52 15.32
CA SER A 105 -1.75 -7.24 15.97
C SER A 105 -1.93 -7.28 17.49
N TYR A 106 -2.95 -7.98 17.96
CA TYR A 106 -3.32 -8.06 19.37
C TYR A 106 -3.69 -9.50 19.76
N THR A 107 -3.09 -10.00 20.83
CA THR A 107 -3.21 -11.41 21.24
C THR A 107 -4.62 -11.77 21.75
N ASP A 108 -5.37 -10.80 22.24
CA ASP A 108 -6.77 -10.95 22.70
C ASP A 108 -7.80 -10.81 21.57
N VAL A 109 -7.35 -10.69 20.32
CA VAL A 109 -8.19 -10.71 19.11
C VAL A 109 -7.70 -11.84 18.20
N PRO A 110 -8.11 -13.10 18.44
CA PRO A 110 -7.67 -14.24 17.63
C PRO A 110 -8.21 -14.13 16.20
N LYS A 111 -7.56 -14.82 15.24
CA LYS A 111 -7.97 -14.85 13.83
C LYS A 111 -9.42 -15.32 13.60
N SER A 112 -9.94 -16.15 14.50
CA SER A 112 -11.33 -16.64 14.47
C SER A 112 -12.35 -15.60 14.96
N SER A 113 -11.91 -14.48 15.54
CA SER A 113 -12.80 -13.41 15.96
C SER A 113 -13.43 -12.73 14.75
N TRP A 114 -14.74 -12.49 14.80
CA TRP A 114 -15.47 -11.74 13.77
C TRP A 114 -14.91 -10.31 13.56
N ALA A 115 -14.28 -9.75 14.60
CA ALA A 115 -13.70 -8.41 14.56
C ALA A 115 -12.25 -8.38 14.06
N TYR A 116 -11.61 -9.55 13.88
CA TYR A 116 -10.17 -9.66 13.60
C TYR A 116 -9.73 -8.75 12.46
N GLY A 117 -10.39 -8.86 11.31
CA GLY A 117 -9.98 -8.13 10.11
C GLY A 117 -10.13 -6.61 10.24
N TYR A 118 -11.18 -6.13 10.92
CA TYR A 118 -11.37 -4.69 11.14
C TYR A 118 -10.44 -4.13 12.20
N VAL A 119 -10.12 -4.89 13.24
CA VAL A 119 -9.12 -4.49 14.24
C VAL A 119 -7.72 -4.42 13.61
N GLN A 120 -7.36 -5.39 12.77
CA GLN A 120 -6.11 -5.36 11.99
C GLN A 120 -6.03 -4.14 11.07
N ALA A 121 -7.10 -3.88 10.31
CA ALA A 121 -7.16 -2.71 9.43
C ALA A 121 -7.02 -1.39 10.22
N ALA A 122 -7.70 -1.27 11.36
CA ALA A 122 -7.62 -0.07 12.18
C ALA A 122 -6.24 0.14 12.82
N ALA A 123 -5.52 -0.94 13.16
CA ALA A 123 -4.14 -0.85 13.61
C ALA A 123 -3.20 -0.41 12.48
N ALA A 124 -3.36 -0.96 11.26
CA ALA A 124 -2.59 -0.60 10.08
C ALA A 124 -2.77 0.86 9.65
N LEU A 125 -3.96 1.44 9.92
CA LEU A 125 -4.28 2.84 9.62
C LEU A 125 -4.03 3.78 10.80
N ASN A 126 -3.53 3.28 11.93
CA ASN A 126 -3.39 4.03 13.18
C ASN A 126 -4.71 4.66 13.69
N ILE A 127 -5.86 4.10 13.33
CA ILE A 127 -7.18 4.57 13.79
C ILE A 127 -7.39 4.18 15.25
N ALA A 128 -7.11 2.93 15.59
CA ALA A 128 -7.36 2.37 16.91
C ALA A 128 -6.09 1.78 17.51
N ASN A 129 -5.70 2.30 18.68
CA ASN A 129 -4.61 1.74 19.46
C ASN A 129 -5.16 0.79 20.52
N GLY A 130 -4.38 -0.24 20.85
CA GLY A 130 -4.64 -1.09 22.00
C GLY A 130 -4.51 -0.35 23.33
N ILE A 131 -4.89 -1.03 24.41
CA ILE A 131 -4.63 -0.57 25.79
C ILE A 131 -3.22 -0.95 26.27
N GLY A 132 -2.46 -1.61 25.41
CA GLY A 132 -1.06 -1.96 25.58
C GLY A 132 -0.47 -2.43 24.24
N PRO A 133 0.81 -2.82 24.19
CA PRO A 133 1.51 -3.15 22.95
C PRO A 133 0.88 -4.32 22.16
N SER A 134 0.23 -5.25 22.86
CA SER A 134 -0.35 -6.47 22.28
C SER A 134 -1.80 -6.74 22.71
N THR A 135 -2.46 -5.80 23.38
CA THR A 135 -3.82 -6.01 23.93
C THR A 135 -4.77 -4.94 23.42
N PHE A 136 -5.85 -5.35 22.75
CA PHE A 136 -6.87 -4.45 22.20
C PHE A 136 -8.03 -4.19 23.16
N ALA A 137 -8.37 -5.12 24.04
CA ALA A 137 -9.59 -5.16 24.85
C ALA A 137 -10.89 -5.08 24.02
N PRO A 138 -11.15 -6.05 23.10
CA PRO A 138 -12.24 -5.97 22.14
C PRO A 138 -13.64 -5.92 22.77
N LYS A 139 -13.83 -6.58 23.92
CA LYS A 139 -15.10 -6.64 24.65
C LYS A 139 -15.32 -5.48 25.62
N ARG A 140 -14.30 -4.63 25.84
CA ARG A 140 -14.44 -3.47 26.71
C ARG A 140 -15.29 -2.43 26.02
N THR A 141 -16.25 -1.87 26.75
CA THR A 141 -17.06 -0.73 26.29
C THR A 141 -16.17 0.47 25.96
N ILE A 142 -16.44 1.12 24.83
CA ILE A 142 -15.74 2.32 24.41
C ILE A 142 -16.30 3.54 25.17
N SER A 143 -15.41 4.40 25.68
CA SER A 143 -15.80 5.68 26.26
C SER A 143 -15.93 6.75 25.18
N ARG A 144 -16.64 7.84 25.50
CA ARG A 144 -16.82 8.97 24.59
C ARG A 144 -15.50 9.65 24.20
N GLU A 145 -14.57 9.81 25.14
CA GLU A 145 -13.25 10.40 24.85
C GLU A 145 -12.37 9.49 23.98
N GLU A 146 -12.52 8.17 24.11
CA GLU A 146 -11.82 7.20 23.28
C GLU A 146 -12.38 7.15 21.86
N ALA A 147 -13.70 7.18 21.71
CA ALA A 147 -14.35 7.30 20.41
C ALA A 147 -13.93 8.58 19.68
N ALA A 148 -13.89 9.73 20.37
CA ALA A 148 -13.37 10.97 19.82
C ALA A 148 -11.92 10.80 19.31
N ALA A 149 -11.06 10.12 20.06
CA ALA A 149 -9.70 9.85 19.63
C ALA A 149 -9.58 8.93 18.42
N PHE A 150 -10.49 7.97 18.23
CA PHE A 150 -10.51 7.11 17.04
C PHE A 150 -11.00 7.88 15.81
N LEU A 151 -12.05 8.68 15.97
CA LEU A 151 -12.58 9.50 14.88
C LEU A 151 -11.59 10.54 14.40
N VAL A 152 -10.95 11.27 15.32
CA VAL A 152 -9.97 12.30 14.95
C VAL A 152 -8.76 11.67 14.27
N ARG A 153 -8.27 10.52 14.74
CA ARG A 153 -7.19 9.80 14.04
C ARG A 153 -7.60 9.31 12.65
N ALA A 154 -8.84 8.89 12.48
CA ALA A 154 -9.36 8.47 11.18
C ALA A 154 -9.52 9.67 10.22
N LEU A 155 -10.07 10.78 10.67
CA LEU A 155 -10.67 11.78 9.79
C LEU A 155 -9.93 13.13 9.74
N GLU A 156 -9.13 13.49 10.75
CA GLU A 156 -8.43 14.78 10.78
C GLU A 156 -6.98 14.64 10.31
N GLN A 157 -6.57 15.49 9.35
CA GLN A 157 -5.19 15.56 8.87
C GLN A 157 -4.35 16.60 9.63
N ASP A 158 -4.99 17.60 10.23
CA ASP A 158 -4.32 18.72 10.87
C ASP A 158 -3.92 18.42 12.32
N ALA A 159 -2.63 18.60 12.61
CA ALA A 159 -2.07 18.51 13.95
C ALA A 159 -2.33 19.77 14.81
N SER A 160 -3.13 20.73 14.32
CA SER A 160 -3.40 21.98 15.04
C SER A 160 -4.07 21.71 16.38
N THR A 161 -3.46 22.23 17.44
CA THR A 161 -3.92 22.06 18.81
C THR A 161 -4.96 23.12 19.14
N THR A 162 -6.22 22.72 19.34
CA THR A 162 -7.24 23.60 19.91
C THR A 162 -7.31 23.43 21.42
N THR A 163 -7.17 24.53 22.17
CA THR A 163 -6.97 24.49 23.63
C THR A 163 -8.29 24.57 24.43
N SER A 164 -9.33 25.21 23.89
CA SER A 164 -10.61 25.35 24.58
C SER A 164 -11.60 24.26 24.17
N LEU A 165 -12.10 23.50 25.14
CA LEU A 165 -13.09 22.44 24.93
C LEU A 165 -14.53 22.96 24.91
N GLY A 166 -14.79 24.15 25.47
CA GLY A 166 -16.15 24.72 25.53
C GLY A 166 -17.17 23.90 26.33
N VAL A 167 -16.73 22.95 27.17
CA VAL A 167 -17.58 22.08 28.00
C VAL A 167 -17.30 22.25 29.48
N LYS A 168 -18.32 22.09 30.31
CA LYS A 168 -18.30 22.31 31.77
C LYS A 168 -17.43 21.30 32.52
N ASP A 169 -17.29 20.09 31.99
CA ASP A 169 -16.47 18.99 32.51
C ASP A 169 -15.13 18.85 31.77
N ALA A 170 -14.61 19.95 31.21
CA ALA A 170 -13.33 19.96 30.51
C ALA A 170 -12.15 19.46 31.37
N ASN A 171 -12.25 19.52 32.70
CA ASN A 171 -11.24 19.03 33.64
C ASN A 171 -11.29 17.51 33.87
N THR A 172 -12.37 16.82 33.48
CA THR A 172 -12.47 15.35 33.57
C THR A 172 -12.01 14.65 32.30
N VAL A 173 -11.79 15.38 31.21
CA VAL A 173 -11.24 14.84 29.96
C VAL A 173 -9.77 14.47 30.17
N SER A 174 -9.42 13.22 29.87
CA SER A 174 -8.06 12.71 29.97
C SER A 174 -7.10 13.54 29.12
N SER A 175 -5.88 13.79 29.62
CA SER A 175 -4.88 14.64 28.94
C SER A 175 -4.61 14.22 27.49
N TRP A 176 -4.49 12.92 27.25
CA TRP A 176 -4.29 12.32 25.91
C TRP A 176 -5.49 12.51 24.97
N ALA A 177 -6.70 12.71 25.49
CA ALA A 177 -7.92 12.83 24.71
C ALA A 177 -8.30 14.29 24.41
N ARG A 178 -7.72 15.27 25.11
CA ARG A 178 -8.15 16.68 25.04
C ARG A 178 -8.23 17.22 23.62
N ASN A 179 -7.18 17.03 22.82
CA ASN A 179 -7.18 17.53 21.44
C ASN A 179 -8.28 16.84 20.61
N SER A 180 -8.39 15.51 20.75
CA SER A 180 -9.39 14.73 20.03
C SER A 180 -10.82 15.11 20.39
N VAL A 181 -11.09 15.35 21.68
CA VAL A 181 -12.41 15.80 22.14
C VAL A 181 -12.71 17.20 21.59
N SER A 182 -11.74 18.12 21.63
CA SER A 182 -11.89 19.47 21.06
C SER A 182 -12.25 19.43 19.59
N LYS A 183 -11.49 18.66 18.80
CA LYS A 183 -11.71 18.49 17.35
C LYS A 183 -13.04 17.80 17.04
N ALA A 184 -13.39 16.74 17.76
CA ALA A 184 -14.66 16.04 17.55
C ALA A 184 -15.88 16.91 17.85
N ILE A 185 -15.79 17.83 18.84
CA ILE A 185 -16.83 18.83 19.11
C ILE A 185 -16.86 19.89 18.01
N GLN A 186 -15.71 20.43 17.61
CA GLN A 186 -15.60 21.45 16.56
C GLN A 186 -16.18 20.96 15.22
N LYS A 187 -15.92 19.71 14.85
CA LYS A 187 -16.41 19.06 13.64
C LYS A 187 -17.84 18.54 13.78
N ASN A 188 -18.50 18.73 14.94
CA ASN A 188 -19.85 18.25 15.23
C ASN A 188 -20.02 16.70 15.17
N TRP A 189 -18.92 15.93 15.14
CA TRP A 189 -18.96 14.47 15.14
C TRP A 189 -19.44 13.91 16.48
N LEU A 190 -18.92 14.44 17.60
CA LEU A 190 -19.44 14.16 18.94
C LEU A 190 -19.86 15.45 19.62
N VAL A 191 -21.13 15.54 19.99
CA VAL A 191 -21.67 16.67 20.76
C VAL A 191 -21.90 16.30 22.22
N GLY A 192 -21.80 17.30 23.09
CA GLY A 192 -22.12 17.17 24.52
C GLY A 192 -23.63 17.24 24.82
N TYR A 193 -23.96 17.07 26.10
CA TYR A 193 -25.31 17.15 26.66
C TYR A 193 -25.36 18.29 27.68
N GLN A 194 -26.22 19.30 27.46
CA GLN A 194 -26.42 20.42 28.40
C GLN A 194 -25.12 21.14 28.83
N GLY A 195 -24.14 21.19 27.91
CA GLY A 195 -22.81 21.77 28.14
C GLY A 195 -21.78 20.81 28.76
N TYR A 196 -22.08 19.52 28.92
CA TYR A 196 -21.15 18.48 29.40
C TYR A 196 -20.76 17.51 28.28
N PHE A 197 -19.50 17.08 28.21
CA PHE A 197 -19.06 16.07 27.25
C PHE A 197 -19.22 14.63 27.75
N ARG A 198 -19.10 14.41 29.07
CA ARG A 198 -19.13 13.09 29.75
C ARG A 198 -18.04 12.13 29.24
N PRO A 199 -16.75 12.48 29.36
CA PRO A 199 -15.66 11.79 28.65
C PRO A 199 -15.56 10.28 28.94
N GLN A 200 -15.75 9.85 30.19
CA GLN A 200 -15.66 8.44 30.57
C GLN A 200 -16.97 7.65 30.38
N ALA A 201 -18.08 8.30 30.02
CA ALA A 201 -19.33 7.59 29.80
C ALA A 201 -19.23 6.65 28.58
N ALA A 202 -19.89 5.50 28.69
CA ALA A 202 -20.04 4.57 27.58
C ALA A 202 -20.84 5.21 26.44
N LEU A 203 -20.44 4.94 25.19
CA LEU A 203 -21.32 5.21 24.04
C LEU A 203 -22.36 4.10 23.91
N SER A 204 -23.60 4.50 23.69
CA SER A 204 -24.69 3.61 23.28
C SER A 204 -24.70 3.37 21.77
N ARG A 205 -25.40 2.32 21.34
CA ARG A 205 -25.56 1.96 19.92
C ARG A 205 -26.28 3.04 19.13
N GLN A 206 -27.31 3.67 19.69
CA GLN A 206 -28.03 4.77 19.05
C GLN A 206 -27.22 6.07 18.98
N GLU A 207 -26.43 6.40 20.01
CA GLU A 207 -25.49 7.53 19.92
C GLU A 207 -24.45 7.29 18.82
N THR A 208 -23.94 6.05 18.73
CA THR A 208 -22.97 5.67 17.70
C THR A 208 -23.57 5.77 16.30
N ALA A 209 -24.84 5.39 16.12
CA ALA A 209 -25.55 5.56 14.86
C ALA A 209 -25.65 7.04 14.45
N VAL A 210 -25.98 7.94 15.39
CA VAL A 210 -26.00 9.39 15.09
C VAL A 210 -24.62 9.90 14.68
N ILE A 211 -23.56 9.50 15.40
CA ILE A 211 -22.18 9.89 15.09
C ILE A 211 -21.78 9.44 13.68
N LEU A 212 -22.02 8.17 13.34
CA LEU A 212 -21.65 7.61 12.04
C LEU A 212 -22.47 8.21 10.89
N GLN A 213 -23.75 8.52 11.11
CA GLN A 213 -24.56 9.21 10.09
C GLN A 213 -23.97 10.58 9.78
N ARG A 214 -23.62 11.39 10.79
CA ARG A 214 -23.00 12.71 10.57
C ARG A 214 -21.72 12.61 9.75
N ILE A 215 -20.89 11.61 10.03
CA ILE A 215 -19.66 11.37 9.26
C ILE A 215 -19.98 11.01 7.81
N LEU A 216 -20.98 10.15 7.56
CA LEU A 216 -21.39 9.82 6.19
C LEU A 216 -21.96 11.03 5.45
N ASP A 217 -22.73 11.88 6.13
CA ASP A 217 -23.25 13.12 5.56
C ASP A 217 -22.08 14.04 5.16
N ASP A 218 -21.13 14.30 6.07
CA ASP A 218 -19.93 15.11 5.78
C ASP A 218 -19.13 14.55 4.58
N LEU A 219 -19.03 13.22 4.45
CA LEU A 219 -18.31 12.55 3.36
C LEU A 219 -19.03 12.58 2.00
N ASN A 220 -20.34 12.84 1.98
CA ASN A 220 -21.14 12.86 0.74
C ASN A 220 -21.22 14.26 0.12
N GLU A 221 -20.88 15.31 0.86
CA GLU A 221 -21.06 16.69 0.41
C GLU A 221 -20.04 17.16 -0.64
N LYS A 222 -18.88 16.50 -0.78
CA LYS A 222 -17.77 17.02 -1.61
C LYS A 222 -17.24 16.02 -2.65
N PRO A 223 -17.30 16.32 -3.96
CA PRO A 223 -16.57 15.55 -4.95
C PRO A 223 -15.06 15.76 -4.76
N VAL A 224 -14.28 14.68 -4.77
CA VAL A 224 -12.82 14.76 -4.74
C VAL A 224 -12.32 14.93 -6.18
N SER A 225 -11.81 16.10 -6.51
CA SER A 225 -11.14 16.37 -7.79
C SER A 225 -9.63 16.33 -7.61
N SER A 226 -9.07 15.15 -7.30
CA SER A 226 -7.61 14.95 -7.28
C SER A 226 -7.16 14.06 -8.44
N LYS A 227 -6.03 14.43 -9.06
CA LYS A 227 -5.34 13.56 -10.03
C LYS A 227 -5.09 12.21 -9.34
N PRO A 228 -5.41 11.07 -9.98
CA PRO A 228 -5.12 9.77 -9.38
C PRO A 228 -3.62 9.67 -9.12
N LEU A 229 -3.28 9.19 -7.91
CA LEU A 229 -1.89 8.91 -7.54
C LEU A 229 -1.31 7.86 -8.48
N VAL A 230 -0.04 8.03 -8.82
CA VAL A 230 0.71 6.95 -9.46
C VAL A 230 0.88 5.82 -8.42
N SER A 231 0.63 4.59 -8.84
CA SER A 231 0.87 3.38 -8.08
C SER A 231 1.70 2.47 -8.96
N LEU A 232 3.03 2.59 -8.84
CA LEU A 232 3.99 1.90 -9.69
C LEU A 232 4.41 0.54 -9.10
N GLY A 233 4.55 -0.48 -9.95
CA GLY A 233 5.05 -1.79 -9.53
C GLY A 233 6.07 -2.35 -10.51
N TRP A 234 7.24 -2.72 -10.02
CA TRP A 234 8.30 -3.30 -10.86
C TRP A 234 8.12 -4.80 -11.06
N GLN A 235 8.44 -5.26 -12.27
CA GLN A 235 8.59 -6.69 -12.58
C GLN A 235 10.00 -7.14 -12.21
N TYR A 236 10.12 -8.20 -11.42
CA TYR A 236 11.42 -8.75 -11.05
C TYR A 236 11.35 -10.27 -10.94
N GLN A 237 12.28 -10.95 -11.62
CA GLN A 237 12.42 -12.42 -11.61
C GLN A 237 11.12 -13.19 -11.87
N SER A 238 10.23 -12.63 -12.69
CA SER A 238 8.96 -13.24 -13.09
C SER A 238 8.77 -13.16 -14.60
N THR A 239 8.15 -14.18 -15.16
CA THR A 239 7.64 -14.15 -16.54
C THR A 239 6.52 -13.11 -16.68
N THR A 240 6.18 -12.74 -17.91
CA THR A 240 5.03 -11.86 -18.19
C THR A 240 3.73 -12.41 -17.61
N GLU A 241 3.49 -13.72 -17.72
CA GLU A 241 2.26 -14.35 -17.21
C GLU A 241 2.19 -14.29 -15.68
N GLU A 242 3.29 -14.62 -14.99
CA GLU A 242 3.38 -14.53 -13.54
C GLU A 242 3.19 -13.09 -13.06
N PHE A 243 3.84 -12.13 -13.71
CA PHE A 243 3.72 -10.71 -13.37
C PHE A 243 2.29 -10.20 -13.55
N ILE A 244 1.62 -10.57 -14.65
CA ILE A 244 0.19 -10.28 -14.85
C ILE A 244 -0.64 -10.87 -13.71
N ALA A 245 -0.40 -12.12 -13.31
CA ALA A 245 -1.14 -12.76 -12.22
C ALA A 245 -0.90 -12.08 -10.87
N GLN A 246 0.29 -11.54 -10.62
CA GLN A 246 0.62 -10.76 -9.43
C GLN A 246 -0.06 -9.39 -9.46
N VAL A 247 0.04 -8.65 -10.57
CA VAL A 247 -0.58 -7.31 -10.73
C VAL A 247 -2.10 -7.36 -10.65
N LYS A 248 -2.76 -8.45 -11.10
CA LYS A 248 -4.22 -8.64 -10.93
C LYS A 248 -4.67 -8.67 -9.48
N LYS A 249 -3.77 -8.98 -8.55
CA LYS A 249 -4.05 -9.02 -7.10
C LYS A 249 -3.71 -7.69 -6.41
N SER A 250 -3.21 -6.70 -7.14
CA SER A 250 -2.74 -5.43 -6.60
C SER A 250 -3.58 -4.23 -7.05
N GLY A 251 -3.32 -3.08 -6.42
CA GLY A 251 -3.87 -1.78 -6.83
C GLY A 251 -2.99 -1.01 -7.83
N VAL A 252 -1.92 -1.63 -8.33
CA VAL A 252 -0.93 -0.98 -9.23
C VAL A 252 -1.61 -0.52 -10.52
N ASN A 253 -1.44 0.75 -10.87
CA ASN A 253 -1.97 1.35 -12.09
C ASN A 253 -0.89 1.64 -13.14
N THR A 254 0.39 1.58 -12.75
CA THR A 254 1.54 1.73 -13.64
C THR A 254 2.50 0.56 -13.43
N ILE A 255 2.81 -0.19 -14.47
CA ILE A 255 3.77 -1.29 -14.39
C ILE A 255 5.13 -0.86 -14.96
N SER A 256 6.21 -1.32 -14.34
CA SER A 256 7.59 -1.05 -14.74
C SER A 256 8.34 -2.35 -15.03
N PRO A 257 8.25 -2.88 -16.28
CA PRO A 257 9.00 -4.07 -16.67
C PRO A 257 10.47 -3.76 -16.94
N ARG A 258 11.38 -4.64 -16.50
CA ARG A 258 12.84 -4.50 -16.62
C ARG A 258 13.35 -4.92 -17.99
N TRP A 259 13.09 -4.09 -19.01
CA TRP A 259 13.35 -4.46 -20.40
C TRP A 259 14.60 -3.84 -21.02
N TYR A 260 15.00 -2.65 -20.55
CA TYR A 260 16.06 -1.88 -21.20
C TYR A 260 17.26 -1.76 -20.29
N PHE A 261 18.45 -1.99 -20.87
CA PHE A 261 19.70 -1.82 -20.17
C PHE A 261 20.77 -1.22 -21.08
N LEU A 262 21.53 -0.28 -20.53
CA LEU A 262 22.74 0.22 -21.15
C LEU A 262 23.76 -0.92 -21.27
N GLN A 263 24.32 -1.10 -22.46
CA GLN A 263 25.39 -2.06 -22.72
C GLN A 263 26.74 -1.35 -22.74
N LYS A 264 27.82 -2.13 -22.55
CA LYS A 264 29.20 -1.63 -22.52
C LYS A 264 29.65 -0.95 -23.81
N ASP A 265 29.04 -1.30 -24.95
CA ASP A 265 29.30 -0.68 -26.25
C ASP A 265 28.51 0.63 -26.47
N GLY A 266 27.70 1.06 -25.49
CA GLY A 266 26.85 2.24 -25.55
C GLY A 266 25.48 2.00 -26.19
N THR A 267 25.16 0.77 -26.58
CA THR A 267 23.82 0.41 -27.10
C THR A 267 22.82 0.18 -25.96
N VAL A 268 21.53 0.14 -26.30
CA VAL A 268 20.44 -0.16 -25.36
C VAL A 268 19.81 -1.50 -25.76
N SER A 269 19.70 -2.43 -24.81
CA SER A 269 18.98 -3.70 -25.04
C SER A 269 17.50 -3.48 -25.24
N ASP A 270 16.85 -4.41 -25.93
CA ASP A 270 15.40 -4.41 -26.15
C ASP A 270 14.85 -5.79 -25.79
N LEU A 271 14.31 -5.93 -24.56
CA LEU A 271 13.69 -7.16 -24.07
C LEU A 271 12.15 -7.03 -24.02
N THR A 272 11.60 -6.14 -24.85
CA THR A 272 10.16 -5.81 -24.81
C THR A 272 9.29 -7.04 -25.07
N ASP A 273 8.32 -7.26 -24.18
CA ASP A 273 7.22 -8.19 -24.41
C ASP A 273 5.93 -7.41 -24.68
N THR A 274 5.57 -7.29 -25.96
CA THR A 274 4.37 -6.56 -26.38
C THR A 274 3.07 -7.15 -25.84
N SER A 275 3.05 -8.43 -25.43
CA SER A 275 1.85 -9.02 -24.81
C SER A 275 1.54 -8.38 -23.45
N LEU A 276 2.57 -7.99 -22.69
CA LEU A 276 2.41 -7.25 -21.44
C LEU A 276 1.84 -5.85 -21.69
N VAL A 277 2.29 -5.19 -22.76
CA VAL A 277 1.80 -3.84 -23.12
C VAL A 277 0.33 -3.87 -23.47
N HIS A 278 -0.08 -4.77 -24.38
CA HIS A 278 -1.48 -4.93 -24.76
C HIS A 278 -2.35 -5.26 -23.54
N TRP A 279 -1.92 -6.22 -22.71
CA TRP A 279 -2.66 -6.55 -21.50
C TRP A 279 -2.79 -5.36 -20.55
N ALA A 280 -1.74 -4.57 -20.37
CA ALA A 280 -1.77 -3.40 -19.50
C ALA A 280 -2.79 -2.38 -20.00
N HIS A 281 -2.78 -2.02 -21.28
CA HIS A 281 -3.71 -1.07 -21.86
C HIS A 281 -5.16 -1.55 -21.83
N ASP A 282 -5.40 -2.83 -22.17
CA ASP A 282 -6.73 -3.46 -22.08
C ASP A 282 -7.30 -3.42 -20.64
N ASN A 283 -6.42 -3.32 -19.64
CA ASN A 283 -6.78 -3.25 -18.22
C ASN A 283 -6.57 -1.85 -17.63
N SER A 284 -6.51 -0.81 -18.46
CA SER A 284 -6.37 0.60 -18.06
C SER A 284 -5.14 0.88 -17.19
N LYS A 285 -4.05 0.17 -17.45
CA LYS A 285 -2.75 0.36 -16.80
C LYS A 285 -1.76 1.02 -17.75
N LYS A 286 -0.80 1.75 -17.16
CA LYS A 286 0.29 2.41 -17.87
C LYS A 286 1.54 1.55 -17.86
N VAL A 287 2.35 1.64 -18.91
CA VAL A 287 3.65 0.94 -19.00
C VAL A 287 4.78 1.95 -19.02
N TRP A 288 5.55 2.01 -17.93
CA TRP A 288 6.78 2.80 -17.82
C TRP A 288 7.97 1.85 -17.83
N ALA A 289 8.47 1.50 -19.01
CA ALA A 289 9.51 0.48 -19.11
C ALA A 289 10.80 0.93 -18.43
N LEU A 290 11.38 0.05 -17.60
CA LEU A 290 12.61 0.36 -16.88
C LEU A 290 13.82 0.34 -17.81
N PHE A 291 14.66 1.36 -17.68
CA PHE A 291 15.96 1.50 -18.32
C PHE A 291 17.08 1.61 -17.28
N GLY A 292 17.83 0.53 -17.10
CA GLY A 292 18.90 0.45 -16.10
C GLY A 292 20.32 0.48 -16.65
N ASN A 293 21.30 0.79 -15.79
CA ASN A 293 22.72 0.79 -16.16
C ASN A 293 23.50 -0.45 -15.68
N LYS A 294 22.84 -1.41 -15.03
CA LYS A 294 23.46 -2.61 -14.43
C LYS A 294 24.59 -2.29 -13.43
N PHE A 295 24.53 -1.13 -12.76
CA PHE A 295 25.59 -0.66 -11.87
C PHE A 295 26.97 -0.51 -12.57
N ASP A 296 27.00 -0.42 -13.91
CA ASP A 296 28.25 -0.28 -14.66
C ASP A 296 28.64 1.20 -14.79
N SER A 297 29.39 1.69 -13.81
CA SER A 297 29.87 3.08 -13.76
C SER A 297 30.68 3.49 -15.00
N ALA A 298 31.52 2.59 -15.53
CA ALA A 298 32.36 2.90 -16.68
C ALA A 298 31.54 3.01 -17.97
N ALA A 299 30.59 2.10 -18.19
CA ALA A 299 29.67 2.19 -19.32
C ALA A 299 28.78 3.43 -19.21
N THR A 300 28.33 3.77 -17.99
CA THR A 300 27.55 4.99 -17.72
C THR A 300 28.35 6.23 -18.12
N HIS A 301 29.58 6.39 -17.62
CA HIS A 301 30.45 7.51 -17.98
C HIS A 301 30.66 7.61 -19.49
N ALA A 302 31.00 6.50 -20.14
CA ALA A 302 31.28 6.47 -21.58
C ALA A 302 30.05 6.83 -22.43
N ALA A 303 28.84 6.50 -21.98
CA ALA A 303 27.60 6.81 -22.68
C ALA A 303 27.15 8.27 -22.46
N LEU A 304 27.33 8.81 -21.25
CA LEU A 304 26.77 10.11 -20.88
C LEU A 304 27.71 11.29 -21.19
N SER A 305 29.02 11.09 -21.10
CA SER A 305 30.02 12.14 -21.35
C SER A 305 30.19 12.53 -22.83
N ASP A 306 29.87 11.62 -23.75
CA ASP A 306 29.89 11.87 -25.19
C ASP A 306 28.49 12.28 -25.70
N ALA A 307 28.39 13.48 -26.27
CA ALA A 307 27.11 14.03 -26.72
C ALA A 307 26.45 13.21 -27.85
N SER A 308 27.22 12.55 -28.72
CA SER A 308 26.68 11.73 -29.81
C SER A 308 26.13 10.42 -29.26
N LYS A 309 26.86 9.77 -28.35
CA LYS A 309 26.41 8.53 -27.70
C LYS A 309 25.17 8.77 -26.83
N ARG A 310 25.18 9.83 -26.01
CA ARG A 310 24.03 10.21 -25.17
C ARG A 310 22.78 10.46 -26.01
N LYS A 311 22.91 11.21 -27.12
CA LYS A 311 21.80 11.44 -28.06
C LYS A 311 21.33 10.15 -28.74
N ALA A 312 22.22 9.22 -29.06
CA ALA A 312 21.84 7.92 -29.63
C ALA A 312 21.02 7.08 -28.64
N VAL A 313 21.37 7.09 -27.35
CA VAL A 313 20.56 6.46 -26.29
C VAL A 313 19.18 7.12 -26.19
N VAL A 314 19.11 8.45 -26.17
CA VAL A 314 17.83 9.20 -26.14
C VAL A 314 16.95 8.88 -27.35
N GLN A 315 17.52 8.88 -28.56
CA GLN A 315 16.80 8.53 -29.79
C GLN A 315 16.29 7.08 -29.77
N LYS A 316 17.09 6.16 -29.24
CA LYS A 316 16.70 4.75 -29.14
C LYS A 316 15.52 4.56 -28.18
N LEU A 317 15.59 5.13 -26.98
CA LEU A 317 14.52 5.04 -25.97
C LEU A 317 13.23 5.74 -26.42
N SER A 318 13.34 6.96 -26.97
CA SER A 318 12.17 7.66 -27.50
C SER A 318 11.55 6.94 -28.71
N GLY A 319 12.34 6.24 -29.53
CA GLY A 319 11.84 5.37 -30.59
C GLY A 319 11.05 4.16 -30.08
N PHE A 320 11.34 3.65 -28.88
CA PHE A 320 10.56 2.57 -28.26
C PHE A 320 9.15 3.00 -27.87
N ILE A 321 8.95 4.27 -27.53
CA ILE A 321 7.61 4.82 -27.26
C ILE A 321 6.69 4.59 -28.46
N ASP A 322 7.08 5.03 -29.66
CA ASP A 322 6.24 4.86 -30.85
C ASP A 322 6.14 3.39 -31.27
N LYS A 323 7.26 2.66 -31.22
CA LYS A 323 7.35 1.28 -31.70
C LYS A 323 6.46 0.34 -30.89
N TYR A 324 6.42 0.52 -29.58
CA TYR A 324 5.73 -0.38 -28.66
C TYR A 324 4.54 0.26 -27.95
N GLN A 325 4.21 1.50 -28.26
CA GLN A 325 3.11 2.25 -27.65
C GLN A 325 3.27 2.42 -26.13
N LEU A 326 4.49 2.62 -25.64
CA LEU A 326 4.73 2.76 -24.20
C LEU A 326 4.21 4.10 -23.68
N ASP A 327 3.78 4.13 -22.42
CA ASP A 327 3.32 5.36 -21.77
C ASP A 327 4.47 6.16 -21.14
N GLY A 328 5.65 5.57 -20.98
CA GLY A 328 6.80 6.23 -20.40
C GLY A 328 8.05 5.35 -20.27
N ILE A 329 9.10 5.96 -19.73
CA ILE A 329 10.36 5.30 -19.35
C ILE A 329 10.64 5.60 -17.88
N ASN A 330 11.07 4.57 -17.16
CA ASN A 330 11.56 4.66 -15.79
C ASN A 330 13.07 4.43 -15.78
N VAL A 331 13.86 5.49 -15.54
CA VAL A 331 15.33 5.40 -15.55
C VAL A 331 15.83 4.94 -14.17
N ASP A 332 16.57 3.85 -14.15
CA ASP A 332 17.09 3.17 -12.96
C ASP A 332 18.63 3.04 -13.07
N PHE A 333 19.30 4.19 -13.07
CA PHE A 333 20.76 4.25 -13.12
C PHE A 333 21.28 4.30 -11.70
N GLU A 334 22.10 3.34 -11.29
CA GLU A 334 22.63 3.23 -9.94
C GLU A 334 24.14 2.98 -9.95
N GLY A 335 24.84 3.25 -8.84
CA GLY A 335 26.26 2.92 -8.68
C GLY A 335 27.21 3.55 -9.70
N PHE A 336 26.94 4.79 -10.13
CA PHE A 336 27.78 5.53 -11.09
C PHE A 336 28.52 6.71 -10.43
N ALA A 337 29.50 7.27 -11.12
CA ALA A 337 30.46 8.19 -10.51
C ALA A 337 29.87 9.59 -10.23
N PRO A 338 30.24 10.22 -9.10
CA PRO A 338 30.02 11.64 -8.81
C PRO A 338 30.27 12.62 -9.96
N ALA A 339 31.38 12.41 -10.68
CA ALA A 339 31.79 13.25 -11.80
C ALA A 339 30.75 13.29 -12.96
N ASP A 340 29.85 12.31 -13.04
CA ASP A 340 28.81 12.24 -14.06
C ASP A 340 27.51 12.98 -13.67
N ARG A 341 27.43 13.61 -12.50
CA ARG A 341 26.23 14.34 -12.03
C ARG A 341 25.62 15.27 -13.09
N ASN A 342 26.46 16.09 -13.72
CA ASN A 342 26.02 17.03 -14.75
C ASN A 342 25.63 16.32 -16.06
N ASN A 343 26.37 15.26 -16.43
CA ASN A 343 26.08 14.48 -17.65
C ASN A 343 24.76 13.70 -17.51
N PHE A 344 24.50 13.13 -16.33
CA PHE A 344 23.26 12.45 -16.01
C PHE A 344 22.08 13.42 -16.00
N THR A 345 22.23 14.58 -15.36
CA THR A 345 21.20 15.63 -15.40
C THR A 345 20.88 16.06 -16.82
N LEU A 346 21.90 16.25 -17.67
CA LEU A 346 21.72 16.60 -19.08
C LEU A 346 21.03 15.48 -19.87
N PHE A 347 21.39 14.22 -19.62
CA PHE A 347 20.70 13.07 -20.21
C PHE A 347 19.21 13.05 -19.86
N ILE A 348 18.86 13.25 -18.58
CA ILE A 348 17.46 13.31 -18.13
C ILE A 348 16.72 14.46 -18.78
N GLN A 349 17.35 15.64 -18.94
CA GLN A 349 16.74 16.76 -19.67
C GLN A 349 16.46 16.43 -21.14
N GLU A 350 17.45 15.86 -21.85
CA GLU A 350 17.34 15.50 -23.26
C GLU A 350 16.29 14.39 -23.46
N LEU A 351 16.27 13.38 -22.58
CA LEU A 351 15.30 12.30 -22.62
C LEU A 351 13.88 12.80 -22.31
N ALA A 352 13.70 13.61 -21.27
CA ALA A 352 12.40 14.21 -20.94
C ALA A 352 11.83 14.96 -22.14
N THR A 353 12.65 15.82 -22.77
CA THR A 353 12.25 16.57 -23.97
C THR A 353 11.78 15.66 -25.09
N ALA A 354 12.51 14.57 -25.36
CA ALA A 354 12.16 13.62 -26.42
C ALA A 354 10.89 12.81 -26.11
N LEU A 355 10.66 12.45 -24.84
CA LEU A 355 9.48 11.70 -24.39
C LEU A 355 8.23 12.59 -24.33
N HIS A 356 8.35 13.82 -23.83
CA HIS A 356 7.24 14.79 -23.77
C HIS A 356 6.74 15.18 -25.16
N ALA A 357 7.63 15.26 -26.16
CA ALA A 357 7.23 15.45 -27.56
C ALA A 357 6.34 14.32 -28.11
N LYS A 358 6.29 13.17 -27.41
CA LYS A 358 5.46 11.99 -27.74
C LYS A 358 4.30 11.79 -26.75
N GLY A 359 4.13 12.70 -25.79
CA GLY A 359 3.15 12.56 -24.71
C GLY A 359 3.49 11.45 -23.69
N ALA A 360 4.72 10.96 -23.66
CA ALA A 360 5.19 9.93 -22.74
C ALA A 360 5.83 10.52 -21.48
N VAL A 361 5.73 9.78 -20.38
CA VAL A 361 6.25 10.16 -19.07
C VAL A 361 7.72 9.75 -18.90
N LEU A 362 8.50 10.59 -18.20
CA LEU A 362 9.79 10.21 -17.65
C LEU A 362 9.74 10.14 -16.11
N SER A 363 10.05 8.99 -15.54
CA SER A 363 10.38 8.86 -14.12
C SER A 363 11.84 8.47 -13.92
N VAL A 364 12.43 8.89 -12.81
CA VAL A 364 13.83 8.57 -12.45
C VAL A 364 13.86 8.00 -11.05
N ASP A 365 14.40 6.79 -10.91
CA ASP A 365 14.65 6.17 -9.62
C ASP A 365 15.86 6.86 -8.97
N ILE A 366 15.70 7.24 -7.70
CA ILE A 366 16.72 7.98 -6.95
C ILE A 366 16.92 7.35 -5.58
N PRO A 367 18.17 7.30 -5.07
CA PRO A 367 18.41 6.90 -3.69
C PRO A 367 18.00 8.01 -2.72
N PRO A 368 17.84 7.69 -1.42
CA PRO A 368 17.82 8.72 -0.39
C PRO A 368 19.10 9.56 -0.41
N ASP A 369 18.99 10.85 -0.07
CA ASP A 369 20.17 11.68 0.13
C ASP A 369 20.95 11.19 1.35
N SER A 370 22.08 10.55 1.09
CA SER A 370 22.99 10.00 2.09
C SER A 370 24.20 10.90 2.34
N GLY A 371 24.40 11.95 1.53
CA GLY A 371 25.64 12.73 1.52
C GLY A 371 26.89 11.92 1.16
N THR A 372 26.73 10.77 0.48
CA THR A 372 27.82 9.89 0.03
C THR A 372 27.91 9.85 -1.48
N ASP A 373 28.97 9.23 -2.02
CA ASP A 373 29.14 8.95 -3.45
C ASP A 373 27.97 8.18 -4.08
N TRP A 374 27.16 7.49 -3.29
CA TRP A 374 25.95 6.82 -3.74
C TRP A 374 24.85 7.78 -4.19
N SER A 375 24.69 8.94 -3.52
CA SER A 375 23.64 9.93 -3.81
C SER A 375 24.18 11.21 -4.47
N GLU A 376 25.48 11.47 -4.36
CA GLU A 376 26.15 12.62 -4.97
C GLU A 376 25.94 12.75 -6.51
N PRO A 377 25.84 11.67 -7.31
CA PRO A 377 25.59 11.78 -8.74
C PRO A 377 24.21 12.36 -9.12
N TYR A 378 23.28 12.52 -8.15
CA TYR A 378 21.89 12.92 -8.40
C TYR A 378 21.65 14.37 -8.00
N ASP A 379 21.39 15.23 -9.00
CA ASP A 379 20.94 16.60 -8.75
C ASP A 379 19.42 16.63 -8.57
N PHE A 380 18.93 16.30 -7.37
CA PHE A 380 17.50 16.12 -7.09
C PHE A 380 16.65 17.30 -7.57
N ALA A 381 17.06 18.55 -7.30
CA ALA A 381 16.34 19.74 -7.75
C ALA A 381 16.27 19.84 -9.28
N LYS A 382 17.37 19.61 -10.01
CA LYS A 382 17.36 19.67 -11.48
C LYS A 382 16.68 18.46 -12.11
N LEU A 383 16.85 17.27 -11.55
CA LEU A 383 16.13 16.07 -11.98
C LEU A 383 14.62 16.29 -11.83
N ALA A 384 14.18 16.81 -10.68
CA ALA A 384 12.78 17.16 -10.43
C ALA A 384 12.27 18.26 -11.35
N LYS A 385 13.13 19.12 -11.92
CA LYS A 385 12.72 20.13 -12.91
C LYS A 385 12.37 19.48 -14.26
N TYR A 386 13.12 18.46 -14.68
CA TYR A 386 13.00 17.88 -16.02
C TYR A 386 12.12 16.63 -16.08
N ALA A 387 12.28 15.70 -15.14
CA ALA A 387 11.44 14.51 -15.05
C ALA A 387 10.03 14.86 -14.55
N ASP A 388 9.04 14.06 -14.96
CA ASP A 388 7.68 14.15 -14.43
C ASP A 388 7.66 13.69 -12.97
N TYR A 389 8.43 12.63 -12.67
CA TYR A 389 8.50 12.03 -11.34
C TYR A 389 9.91 11.64 -10.96
N LEU A 390 10.26 11.86 -9.69
CA LEU A 390 11.37 11.18 -9.03
C LEU A 390 10.78 10.07 -8.15
N VAL A 391 11.28 8.85 -8.31
CA VAL A 391 10.87 7.70 -7.52
C VAL A 391 11.94 7.48 -6.45
N LEU A 392 11.65 7.94 -5.24
CA LEU A 392 12.54 7.74 -4.09
C LEU A 392 12.53 6.28 -3.68
N MET A 393 13.68 5.61 -3.79
CA MET A 393 13.91 4.26 -3.29
C MET A 393 13.98 4.29 -1.76
N ALA A 394 12.83 4.40 -1.10
CA ALA A 394 12.70 4.47 0.35
C ALA A 394 12.78 3.08 1.01
N TYR A 395 13.86 2.36 0.68
CA TYR A 395 14.25 1.07 1.22
C TYR A 395 15.79 0.95 1.24
N GLU A 396 16.29 -0.14 1.81
CA GLU A 396 17.72 -0.34 2.09
C GLU A 396 18.30 0.61 3.16
N GLU A 397 17.51 0.93 4.21
CA GLU A 397 18.05 1.59 5.42
C GLU A 397 19.21 0.77 6.04
N HIS A 398 19.10 -0.55 5.98
CA HIS A 398 20.17 -1.50 6.29
C HIS A 398 20.20 -2.56 5.19
N TRP A 399 21.34 -2.75 4.51
CA TRP A 399 21.46 -3.54 3.27
C TRP A 399 22.36 -4.76 3.36
N VAL A 400 22.23 -5.66 2.38
CA VAL A 400 23.08 -6.87 2.29
C VAL A 400 24.56 -6.50 2.25
N GLY A 401 25.35 -7.10 3.13
CA GLY A 401 26.78 -6.78 3.28
C GLY A 401 27.08 -5.56 4.15
N GLY A 402 26.05 -4.87 4.67
CA GLY A 402 26.19 -3.82 5.68
C GLY A 402 26.73 -4.36 7.02
N ILE A 403 27.34 -3.47 7.81
CA ILE A 403 27.94 -3.82 9.11
C ILE A 403 26.94 -3.79 10.28
N LYS A 404 25.70 -3.38 10.02
CA LYS A 404 24.65 -3.20 11.02
C LYS A 404 23.36 -3.85 10.52
N SER A 405 22.77 -4.72 11.34
CA SER A 405 21.46 -5.30 11.06
C SER A 405 20.35 -4.31 11.43
N GLY A 406 19.24 -4.38 10.71
CA GLY A 406 18.11 -3.52 10.97
C GLY A 406 17.00 -3.67 9.95
N SER A 407 16.07 -2.71 10.01
CA SER A 407 14.96 -2.63 9.08
C SER A 407 15.42 -2.36 7.66
N VAL A 408 14.65 -2.89 6.70
CA VAL A 408 14.76 -2.48 5.29
C VAL A 408 14.27 -1.05 5.12
N ALA A 409 13.21 -0.65 5.83
CA ALA A 409 12.71 0.71 5.82
C ALA A 409 11.91 0.98 7.10
N SER A 410 12.50 1.55 8.15
CA SER A 410 11.71 1.88 9.34
C SER A 410 10.81 3.09 9.09
N LEU A 411 9.68 3.18 9.80
CA LEU A 411 8.77 4.32 9.69
C LEU A 411 9.45 5.67 9.98
N PRO A 412 10.24 5.86 11.06
CA PRO A 412 10.91 7.14 11.31
C PRO A 412 11.89 7.49 10.19
N TRP A 413 12.63 6.51 9.67
CA TRP A 413 13.58 6.74 8.58
C TRP A 413 12.88 7.17 7.30
N ILE A 414 11.79 6.48 6.88
CA ILE A 414 10.97 6.89 5.72
C ILE A 414 10.49 8.34 5.87
N LYS A 415 9.96 8.70 7.05
CA LYS A 415 9.48 10.07 7.30
C LYS A 415 10.61 11.09 7.15
N GLN A 416 11.80 10.76 7.65
CA GLN A 416 12.96 11.63 7.59
C GLN A 416 13.41 11.86 6.15
N ILE A 417 13.66 10.79 5.38
CA ILE A 417 14.17 10.91 4.01
C ILE A 417 13.18 11.60 3.06
N ILE A 418 11.86 11.41 3.26
CA ILE A 418 10.84 12.15 2.51
C ILE A 418 10.91 13.64 2.87
N SER A 419 10.92 13.96 4.16
CA SER A 419 10.99 15.34 4.65
C SER A 419 12.23 16.08 4.15
N ASP A 420 13.38 15.41 4.13
CA ASP A 420 14.63 15.97 3.63
C ASP A 420 14.55 16.26 2.13
N LEU A 421 14.10 15.30 1.33
CA LEU A 421 14.01 15.45 -0.13
C LEU A 421 13.00 16.54 -0.54
N LEU A 422 11.91 16.70 0.21
CA LEU A 422 10.87 17.71 -0.06
C LEU A 422 11.34 19.16 0.17
N ARG A 423 12.55 19.38 0.71
CA ARG A 423 13.17 20.72 0.73
C ARG A 423 13.56 21.19 -0.67
N GLU A 424 13.77 20.26 -1.60
CA GLU A 424 14.24 20.55 -2.96
C GLU A 424 13.30 20.04 -4.06
N VAL A 425 12.50 19.02 -3.77
CA VAL A 425 11.60 18.36 -4.73
C VAL A 425 10.13 18.71 -4.42
N PRO A 426 9.36 19.24 -5.38
CA PRO A 426 7.92 19.43 -5.20
C PRO A 426 7.22 18.10 -4.90
N ALA A 427 6.38 18.07 -3.86
CA ALA A 427 5.75 16.82 -3.41
C ALA A 427 4.99 16.08 -4.53
N GLN A 428 4.29 16.80 -5.41
CA GLN A 428 3.53 16.19 -6.50
C GLN A 428 4.41 15.51 -7.57
N ARG A 429 5.73 15.77 -7.57
CA ARG A 429 6.71 15.07 -8.42
C ARG A 429 7.39 13.90 -7.70
N LEU A 430 7.13 13.70 -6.42
CA LEU A 430 7.71 12.59 -5.65
C LEU A 430 6.80 11.35 -5.72
N ILE A 431 7.38 10.21 -6.08
CA ILE A 431 6.81 8.88 -5.88
C ILE A 431 7.65 8.20 -4.80
N VAL A 432 7.02 7.65 -3.76
CA VAL A 432 7.75 6.96 -2.67
C VAL A 432 7.74 5.45 -2.92
N GLY A 433 8.90 4.87 -3.18
CA GLY A 433 9.13 3.44 -3.34
C GLY A 433 9.22 2.71 -2.01
N LEU A 434 8.37 1.70 -1.80
CA LEU A 434 8.28 0.93 -0.57
C LEU A 434 8.65 -0.55 -0.81
N PRO A 435 9.31 -1.21 0.16
CA PRO A 435 9.74 -2.60 0.02
C PRO A 435 8.58 -3.57 0.23
N LEU A 436 8.44 -4.56 -0.65
CA LEU A 436 7.59 -5.74 -0.51
C LEU A 436 8.42 -6.97 -0.09
N TYR A 437 9.53 -6.75 0.59
CA TYR A 437 10.44 -7.79 1.07
C TYR A 437 10.98 -7.40 2.45
N THR A 438 11.59 -8.37 3.11
CA THR A 438 12.27 -8.19 4.40
C THR A 438 13.60 -8.93 4.37
N ARG A 439 14.32 -8.97 5.49
CA ARG A 439 15.66 -9.54 5.59
C ARG A 439 15.82 -10.32 6.88
N ASP A 440 16.45 -11.48 6.77
CA ASP A 440 16.90 -12.28 7.92
C ASP A 440 18.37 -12.05 8.19
N TRP A 441 18.68 -11.60 9.40
CA TRP A 441 20.01 -11.23 9.84
C TRP A 441 20.56 -12.20 10.87
N TYR A 442 21.81 -12.62 10.71
CA TYR A 442 22.48 -13.52 11.66
C TYR A 442 23.99 -13.34 11.65
N GLN A 443 24.64 -13.78 12.74
CA GLN A 443 26.10 -13.77 12.83
C GLN A 443 26.68 -15.10 12.33
N SER A 444 27.64 -15.04 11.41
CA SER A 444 28.46 -16.17 10.99
C SER A 444 29.92 -15.91 11.36
N GLY A 445 30.35 -16.49 12.49
CA GLY A 445 31.65 -16.15 13.09
C GLY A 445 31.70 -14.68 13.52
N LYS A 446 32.60 -13.90 12.93
CA LYS A 446 32.74 -12.44 13.17
C LYS A 446 32.01 -11.57 12.14
N GLN A 447 31.38 -12.20 11.14
CA GLN A 447 30.74 -11.48 10.05
C GLN A 447 29.23 -11.50 10.22
N LEU A 448 28.62 -10.32 10.12
CA LEU A 448 27.19 -10.19 9.98
C LEU A 448 26.78 -10.66 8.57
N GLN A 449 25.79 -11.53 8.51
CA GLN A 449 25.22 -12.08 7.28
C GLN A 449 23.74 -11.73 7.21
N SER A 450 23.23 -11.70 5.98
CA SER A 450 21.83 -11.43 5.73
C SER A 450 21.32 -12.09 4.47
N VAL A 451 20.04 -12.46 4.47
CA VAL A 451 19.34 -13.01 3.30
C VAL A 451 18.03 -12.26 3.09
N ASP A 452 17.79 -11.83 1.86
CA ASP A 452 16.51 -11.21 1.47
C ASP A 452 15.41 -12.26 1.43
N LEU A 453 14.23 -11.86 1.89
CA LEU A 453 13.07 -12.73 1.99
C LEU A 453 11.84 -12.04 1.42
N SER A 454 11.05 -12.78 0.67
CA SER A 454 9.66 -12.40 0.46
C SER A 454 8.90 -12.40 1.80
N ILE A 455 7.79 -11.66 1.85
CA ILE A 455 6.97 -11.61 3.06
C ILE A 455 6.44 -13.00 3.44
N PRO A 456 5.95 -13.85 2.51
CA PRO A 456 5.56 -15.22 2.83
C PRO A 456 6.71 -16.09 3.38
N GLU A 457 7.93 -15.99 2.83
CA GLU A 457 9.09 -16.74 3.36
C GLU A 457 9.43 -16.33 4.79
N SER A 458 9.34 -15.04 5.11
CA SER A 458 9.53 -14.57 6.48
C SER A 458 8.53 -15.20 7.46
N TYR A 459 7.27 -15.38 7.04
CA TYR A 459 6.25 -16.03 7.86
C TYR A 459 6.52 -17.53 8.04
N GLN A 460 7.03 -18.20 7.00
CA GLN A 460 7.44 -19.60 7.09
C GLN A 460 8.55 -19.79 8.13
N LEU A 461 9.59 -18.94 8.11
CA LEU A 461 10.67 -19.00 9.09
C LEU A 461 10.17 -18.72 10.52
N ILE A 462 9.33 -17.70 10.69
CA ILE A 462 8.72 -17.37 11.98
C ILE A 462 7.94 -18.54 12.55
N SER A 463 7.13 -19.20 11.71
CA SER A 463 6.33 -20.36 12.12
C SER A 463 7.22 -21.58 12.41
N GLN A 464 8.15 -21.90 11.51
CA GLN A 464 9.01 -23.07 11.59
C GLN A 464 9.87 -23.06 12.86
N TYR A 465 10.43 -21.89 13.20
CA TYR A 465 11.33 -21.75 14.35
C TYR A 465 10.64 -21.20 15.60
N LYS A 466 9.30 -21.07 15.59
CA LYS A 466 8.49 -20.53 16.70
C LYS A 466 9.06 -19.20 17.22
N ALA A 467 9.35 -18.29 16.29
CA ALA A 467 10.04 -17.05 16.58
C ALA A 467 9.26 -16.16 17.56
N THR A 468 9.98 -15.44 18.42
CA THR A 468 9.37 -14.43 19.29
C THR A 468 9.20 -13.14 18.49
N THR A 469 7.95 -12.77 18.23
CA THR A 469 7.59 -11.57 17.45
C THR A 469 7.00 -10.50 18.36
N LYS A 470 7.56 -9.28 18.33
CA LYS A 470 7.11 -8.14 19.15
C LYS A 470 6.97 -6.88 18.31
N TRP A 471 5.91 -6.11 18.56
CA TRP A 471 5.74 -4.80 17.97
C TRP A 471 6.75 -3.82 18.57
N ASP A 472 7.40 -3.05 17.72
CA ASP A 472 8.28 -1.94 18.09
C ASP A 472 7.64 -0.63 17.60
N ASP A 473 7.02 0.10 18.52
CA ASP A 473 6.36 1.38 18.23
C ASP A 473 7.33 2.44 17.71
N SER A 474 8.62 2.36 18.06
CA SER A 474 9.61 3.34 17.61
C SER A 474 9.96 3.17 16.13
N LEU A 475 9.86 1.94 15.62
CA LEU A 475 10.12 1.61 14.22
C LEU A 475 8.84 1.53 13.37
N GLY A 476 7.68 1.34 14.02
CA GLY A 476 6.42 1.05 13.34
C GLY A 476 6.41 -0.34 12.69
N GLN A 477 7.08 -1.32 13.31
CA GLN A 477 7.30 -2.65 12.75
C GLN A 477 7.30 -3.74 13.81
N TYR A 478 7.03 -4.97 13.37
CA TYR A 478 7.33 -6.14 14.18
C TYR A 478 8.80 -6.53 14.04
N ARG A 479 9.47 -6.79 15.16
CA ARG A 479 10.76 -7.49 15.19
C ARG A 479 10.54 -8.92 15.63
N SER A 480 11.07 -9.86 14.86
CA SER A 480 11.01 -11.29 15.13
C SER A 480 12.41 -11.86 15.35
N THR A 481 12.58 -12.69 16.38
CA THR A 481 13.84 -13.35 16.70
C THR A 481 13.67 -14.85 16.89
N TYR A 482 14.56 -15.64 16.31
CA TYR A 482 14.57 -17.10 16.44
C TYR A 482 15.97 -17.68 16.53
N GLN A 483 16.08 -18.95 16.94
CA GLN A 483 17.34 -19.68 17.01
C GLN A 483 17.42 -20.73 15.90
N LYS A 484 18.54 -20.78 15.19
CA LYS A 484 18.85 -21.82 14.19
C LYS A 484 20.28 -22.28 14.41
N GLN A 485 20.46 -23.56 14.73
CA GLN A 485 21.79 -24.16 14.97
C GLN A 485 22.65 -23.39 15.99
N GLY A 486 22.03 -22.83 17.04
CA GLY A 486 22.71 -22.05 18.07
C GLY A 486 23.02 -20.60 17.69
N VAL A 487 22.64 -20.16 16.49
CA VAL A 487 22.77 -18.77 16.03
C VAL A 487 21.43 -18.05 16.15
N THR A 488 21.48 -16.81 16.65
CA THR A 488 20.31 -15.94 16.72
C THR A 488 20.08 -15.26 15.39
N HIS A 489 18.86 -15.38 14.88
CA HIS A 489 18.36 -14.74 13.68
C HIS A 489 17.37 -13.64 14.05
N THR A 490 17.39 -12.52 13.30
CA THR A 490 16.50 -11.37 13.52
C THR A 490 15.91 -10.87 12.21
N ILE A 491 14.60 -10.66 12.20
CA ILE A 491 13.83 -10.14 11.06
C ILE A 491 13.03 -8.91 11.51
N TRP A 492 13.04 -7.84 10.72
CA TRP A 492 12.15 -6.67 10.85
C TRP A 492 11.08 -6.72 9.77
N LEU A 493 9.82 -6.96 10.14
CA LEU A 493 8.78 -7.36 9.19
C LEU A 493 8.19 -6.16 8.43
N GLU A 494 7.87 -6.43 7.17
CA GLU A 494 7.07 -5.59 6.28
C GLU A 494 5.69 -6.21 6.05
N GLU A 495 4.92 -6.33 7.12
CA GLU A 495 3.55 -6.86 7.07
C GLU A 495 2.51 -5.73 6.94
N SER A 496 1.24 -6.11 6.78
CA SER A 496 0.12 -5.19 6.53
C SER A 496 0.05 -3.95 7.45
N ARG A 497 0.33 -4.08 8.75
CA ARG A 497 0.31 -2.94 9.68
C ARG A 497 1.48 -2.01 9.45
N SER A 498 2.71 -2.52 9.37
CA SER A 498 3.90 -1.75 8.97
C SER A 498 3.68 -0.99 7.64
N MET A 499 3.23 -1.71 6.61
CA MET A 499 3.01 -1.13 5.28
C MET A 499 1.92 -0.07 5.29
N GLY A 500 0.80 -0.32 5.98
CA GLY A 500 -0.28 0.65 6.15
C GLY A 500 0.19 1.95 6.79
N LEU A 501 1.01 1.87 7.85
CA LEU A 501 1.57 3.05 8.53
C LEU A 501 2.50 3.85 7.62
N LYS A 502 3.31 3.18 6.81
CA LYS A 502 4.24 3.82 5.87
C LYS A 502 3.49 4.53 4.75
N VAL A 503 2.54 3.85 4.13
CA VAL A 503 1.68 4.46 3.12
C VAL A 503 0.94 5.66 3.70
N GLN A 504 0.32 5.52 4.88
CA GLN A 504 -0.35 6.65 5.54
C GLN A 504 0.60 7.83 5.78
N ALA A 505 1.81 7.57 6.28
CA ALA A 505 2.80 8.61 6.49
C ALA A 505 3.16 9.30 5.17
N SER A 506 3.56 8.55 4.15
CA SER A 506 3.94 9.09 2.82
C SER A 506 2.83 9.97 2.21
N LEU A 507 1.57 9.59 2.37
CA LEU A 507 0.43 10.34 1.83
C LEU A 507 0.18 11.69 2.52
N GLN A 508 0.70 11.93 3.72
CA GLN A 508 0.54 13.22 4.44
C GLN A 508 1.19 14.39 3.70
N TRP A 509 2.22 14.12 2.90
CA TRP A 509 2.94 15.16 2.13
C TRP A 509 2.30 15.48 0.78
N GLN A 510 1.14 14.92 0.44
CA GLN A 510 0.49 15.12 -0.86
C GLN A 510 1.41 14.76 -2.05
N ILE A 511 2.13 13.65 -1.90
CA ILE A 511 3.05 13.13 -2.91
C ILE A 511 2.34 12.76 -4.23
N GLY A 512 3.11 12.67 -5.32
CA GLY A 512 2.61 12.29 -6.65
C GLY A 512 2.22 10.82 -6.79
N GLY A 513 2.79 9.94 -5.96
CA GLY A 513 2.45 8.51 -5.98
C GLY A 513 3.25 7.64 -5.02
N LEU A 514 3.02 6.34 -5.14
CA LEU A 514 3.72 5.27 -4.44
C LEU A 514 4.28 4.27 -5.45
N ALA A 515 5.38 3.62 -5.11
CA ALA A 515 5.93 2.53 -5.89
C ALA A 515 6.26 1.33 -4.99
N TYR A 516 6.32 0.12 -5.55
CA TYR A 516 6.44 -1.10 -4.76
C TYR A 516 7.50 -2.04 -5.33
N TRP A 517 8.62 -2.19 -4.60
CA TRP A 517 9.73 -3.07 -4.95
C TRP A 517 9.66 -4.38 -4.15
N TYR A 518 9.28 -5.51 -4.74
CA TYR A 518 8.71 -5.67 -6.08
C TYR A 518 7.44 -6.52 -6.01
N VAL A 519 6.57 -6.34 -7.02
CA VAL A 519 5.26 -7.01 -7.05
C VAL A 519 5.45 -8.52 -7.22
N GLY A 520 4.82 -9.28 -6.34
CA GLY A 520 4.96 -10.73 -6.23
C GLY A 520 5.68 -11.21 -4.95
N SER A 521 6.35 -10.31 -4.22
CA SER A 521 7.08 -10.63 -2.99
C SER A 521 6.24 -10.41 -1.71
N GLU A 522 5.09 -9.75 -1.84
CA GLU A 522 4.16 -9.44 -0.76
C GLU A 522 3.31 -10.62 -0.27
N SER A 523 2.71 -10.45 0.91
CA SER A 523 1.54 -11.22 1.32
C SER A 523 0.24 -10.62 0.76
N THR A 524 -0.76 -11.47 0.50
CA THR A 524 -2.04 -11.04 -0.13
C THR A 524 -2.79 -9.95 0.64
N ASP A 525 -2.69 -9.94 1.96
CA ASP A 525 -3.35 -8.97 2.85
C ASP A 525 -2.73 -7.56 2.75
N MET A 526 -1.48 -7.44 2.28
CA MET A 526 -0.78 -6.17 2.19
C MET A 526 -1.43 -5.22 1.18
N TRP A 527 -1.91 -5.71 0.04
CA TRP A 527 -2.67 -4.89 -0.92
C TRP A 527 -3.98 -4.37 -0.34
N THR A 528 -4.62 -5.11 0.58
CA THR A 528 -5.81 -4.63 1.26
C THR A 528 -5.47 -3.48 2.22
N ALA A 529 -4.36 -3.57 2.95
CA ALA A 529 -3.89 -2.48 3.82
C ALA A 529 -3.49 -1.22 3.04
N ILE A 530 -2.84 -1.39 1.89
CA ILE A 530 -2.50 -0.30 0.96
C ILE A 530 -3.79 0.35 0.42
N ALA A 531 -4.75 -0.45 -0.08
CA ALA A 531 -6.01 0.06 -0.60
C ALA A 531 -6.81 0.81 0.47
N ASN A 532 -6.87 0.27 1.69
CA ASN A 532 -7.49 0.92 2.83
C ASN A 532 -6.85 2.28 3.14
N SER A 533 -5.54 2.40 2.98
CA SER A 533 -4.82 3.66 3.19
C SER A 533 -5.22 4.72 2.16
N LEU A 534 -5.39 4.33 0.91
CA LEU A 534 -5.88 5.20 -0.17
C LEU A 534 -7.35 5.58 0.04
N THR A 535 -8.18 4.64 0.49
CA THR A 535 -9.58 4.89 0.86
C THR A 535 -9.67 5.92 1.98
N LEU A 536 -8.85 5.77 3.03
CA LEU A 536 -8.84 6.72 4.15
C LEU A 536 -8.37 8.11 3.71
N LYS A 537 -7.35 8.19 2.84
CA LYS A 537 -6.93 9.47 2.24
C LYS A 537 -8.10 10.15 1.51
N LYS A 538 -8.81 9.43 0.64
CA LYS A 538 -9.96 9.96 -0.09
C LYS A 538 -11.07 10.43 0.85
N ALA A 539 -11.34 9.69 1.93
CA ALA A 539 -12.30 10.10 2.94
C ALA A 539 -11.89 11.44 3.58
N ARG A 540 -10.61 11.58 3.96
CA ARG A 540 -10.08 12.82 4.54
C ARG A 540 -10.02 13.99 3.55
N GLU A 541 -9.94 13.76 2.25
CA GLU A 541 -10.00 14.83 1.23
C GLU A 541 -11.42 15.37 1.00
N ARG A 542 -12.44 14.62 1.42
CA ARG A 542 -13.85 15.05 1.34
C ARG A 542 -14.26 15.95 2.50
N LEU A 543 -13.54 15.85 3.63
CA LEU A 543 -13.76 16.66 4.82
C LEU A 543 -13.01 17.98 4.68
#